data_AF-E6UIL9-F1
#
_entry.id   AF-E6UIL9-F1
#
_cell.length_a   1.000
_cell.length_b   1.000
_cell.length_c   1.000
_cell.angle_alpha   90.00
_cell.angle_beta   90.00
_cell.angle_gamma   90.00
#
_symmetry.space_group_name_H-M   'P 1'
#
loop_
_entity.id
_entity.type
_entity.pdbx_description
1 polymer ?
#
loop_
_entity_poly.entity_id
_entity_poly.type
_entity_poly.pdbx_seq_one_letter_code
_entity_poly.pdbx_strand_id
1 'polypeptide(L)' 'MAAKKQIPLRLSEKLYNDIASWAEDDFRSVNGQIEYLLTECVKQRRKNGGYAGKDIDAPPDLDVKDFE' A
#
# COMPACT_ATOMS: atom_id res chain seq x y z
N MET A 1 9.90 -16.22 11.45
CA MET A 1 8.83 -15.76 10.54
C MET A 1 8.69 -16.77 9.42
N ALA A 2 7.48 -17.11 8.99
CA ALA A 2 7.29 -17.95 7.80
C ALA A 2 7.95 -17.28 6.58
N ALA A 3 8.64 -18.04 5.74
CA ALA A 3 9.27 -17.51 4.54
C ALA A 3 8.21 -16.89 3.62
N LYS A 4 8.37 -15.60 3.27
CA LYS A 4 7.46 -14.94 2.31
C LYS A 4 7.65 -15.59 0.94
N LYS A 5 6.55 -16.03 0.33
CA LYS A 5 6.57 -16.61 -1.02
C LYS A 5 6.92 -15.51 -2.02
N GLN A 6 8.04 -15.66 -2.72
CA GLN A 6 8.41 -14.75 -3.80
C GLN A 6 7.59 -15.08 -5.05
N ILE A 7 6.92 -14.07 -5.60
CA ILE A 7 6.11 -14.19 -6.82
C ILE A 7 6.66 -13.19 -7.82
N PRO A 8 7.07 -13.60 -9.04
CA PRO A 8 7.49 -12.66 -10.06
C PRO A 8 6.30 -11.78 -10.48
N LEU A 9 6.46 -10.48 -10.32
CA LEU A 9 5.44 -9.49 -10.68
C LEU A 9 5.86 -8.77 -11.96
N ARG A 10 4.95 -8.71 -12.94
CA ARG A 10 5.18 -7.97 -14.20
C ARG A 10 4.50 -6.61 -14.09
N LEU A 11 5.28 -5.55 -14.24
CA LEU A 11 4.81 -4.15 -14.20
C LEU A 11 5.40 -3.41 -15.40
N SER A 12 4.73 -2.35 -15.86
CA SER A 12 5.37 -1.39 -16.75
C SER A 12 6.40 -0.58 -15.97
N GLU A 13 7.45 -0.14 -16.65
CA GLU A 13 8.50 0.68 -16.05
C GLU A 13 7.96 1.96 -15.41
N LYS A 14 7.03 2.64 -16.11
CA LYS A 14 6.36 3.83 -15.59
C LYS A 14 5.68 3.55 -14.24
N LEU A 15 4.90 2.48 -14.14
CA LEU A 15 4.19 2.14 -12.91
C LEU A 15 5.16 1.80 -11.78
N TYR A 16 6.24 1.10 -12.08
CA TYR A 16 7.28 0.81 -11.09
C TYR A 16 7.89 2.11 -10.54
N ASN A 17 8.23 3.06 -11.41
CA ASN A 17 8.80 4.34 -11.01
C ASN A 17 7.82 5.18 -10.18
N ASP A 18 6.54 5.20 -10.55
CA ASP A 18 5.49 5.90 -9.79
C ASP A 18 5.36 5.30 -8.37
N ILE A 19 5.39 3.95 -8.23
CA ILE A 19 5.35 3.27 -6.93
C ILE A 19 6.64 3.53 -6.13
N ALA A 20 7.81 3.56 -6.79
CA ALA A 20 9.08 3.79 -6.14
C ALA A 20 9.16 5.22 -5.56
N SER A 21 8.74 6.23 -6.32
CA SER A 21 8.66 7.62 -5.84
C SER A 21 7.76 7.73 -4.63
N TRP A 22 6.57 7.11 -4.67
CA TRP A 22 5.66 7.13 -3.52
C TRP A 22 6.24 6.40 -2.30
N ALA A 23 6.93 5.27 -2.51
CA ALA A 23 7.60 4.58 -1.42
C ALA A 23 8.68 5.46 -0.77
N GLU A 24 9.42 6.24 -1.56
CA GLU A 24 10.41 7.20 -1.06
C GLU A 24 9.76 8.31 -0.22
N ASP A 25 8.66 8.89 -0.70
CA ASP A 25 7.91 9.93 0.02
C ASP A 25 7.38 9.43 1.38
N ASP A 26 6.95 8.16 1.46
CA ASP A 26 6.46 7.51 2.68
C ASP A 26 7.59 6.88 3.53
N PHE A 27 8.86 7.04 3.16
CA PHE A 27 10.02 6.39 3.79
C PHE A 27 9.90 4.86 3.91
N ARG A 28 9.35 4.20 2.88
CA ARG A 28 9.14 2.74 2.79
C ARG A 28 10.02 2.12 1.70
N SER A 29 10.24 0.81 1.82
CA SER A 29 10.79 0.04 0.70
C SER A 29 9.73 -0.15 -0.39
N VAL A 30 10.16 -0.26 -1.65
CA VAL A 30 9.26 -0.52 -2.80
C VAL A 30 8.41 -1.79 -2.58
N ASN A 31 9.00 -2.88 -2.08
CA ASN A 31 8.26 -4.09 -1.76
C ASN A 31 7.23 -3.88 -0.64
N GLY A 32 7.59 -3.09 0.38
CA GLY A 32 6.66 -2.71 1.46
C GLY A 32 5.48 -1.89 0.94
N GLN A 33 5.73 -0.95 0.02
CA GLN A 33 4.68 -0.17 -0.61
C GLN A 33 3.76 -1.07 -1.46
N ILE A 34 4.31 -1.98 -2.27
CA ILE A 34 3.50 -2.94 -3.03
C ILE A 34 2.63 -3.79 -2.10
N GLU A 35 3.18 -4.29 -0.99
CA GLU A 35 2.44 -5.08 0.01
C GLU A 35 1.30 -4.27 0.65
N TYR A 36 1.53 -3.01 0.99
CA TYR A 36 0.53 -2.09 1.52
C TYR A 36 -0.63 -1.89 0.53
N LEU A 37 -0.32 -1.53 -0.71
CA LEU A 37 -1.33 -1.29 -1.75
C LEU A 37 -2.20 -2.52 -2.00
N LEU A 38 -1.58 -3.71 -2.11
CA LEU A 38 -2.32 -4.96 -2.29
C LEU A 38 -3.20 -5.30 -1.09
N THR A 39 -2.71 -5.05 0.13
CA THR A 39 -3.46 -5.31 1.37
C THR A 39 -4.69 -4.41 1.47
N GLU A 40 -4.54 -3.12 1.18
CA GLU A 40 -5.65 -2.17 1.21
C GLU A 40 -6.69 -2.47 0.12
N CYS A 41 -6.26 -2.82 -1.10
CA CYS A 41 -7.18 -3.27 -2.16
C CYS A 41 -8.01 -4.49 -1.74
N VAL A 42 -7.41 -5.49 -1.09
CA VAL A 42 -8.13 -6.68 -0.60
C VAL A 42 -9.09 -6.33 0.54
N LYS A 43 -8.65 -5.49 1.49
CA LYS A 43 -9.45 -5.05 2.63
C LYS A 43 -10.69 -4.28 2.16
N GLN A 44 -10.54 -3.38 1.20
CA GLN A 44 -11.65 -2.62 0.64
C GLN A 44 -12.60 -3.49 -0.18
N ARG A 45 -12.08 -4.44 -0.96
CA ARG A 45 -12.92 -5.41 -1.68
C ARG A 45 -13.79 -6.21 -0.72
N ARG A 46 -13.26 -6.59 0.45
CA ARG A 46 -14.03 -7.27 1.50
C ARG A 46 -15.08 -6.36 2.14
N LYS A 47 -14.77 -5.07 2.32
CA LYS A 47 -15.67 -4.11 2.98
C LYS A 47 -16.83 -3.68 2.07
N ASN A 48 -16.52 -3.31 0.83
CA ASN A 48 -17.44 -2.58 -0.05
C ASN A 48 -17.63 -3.23 -1.43
N GLY A 49 -16.91 -4.31 -1.75
CA GLY A 49 -16.91 -4.94 -3.08
C GLY A 49 -16.16 -4.16 -4.18
N GLY A 50 -15.60 -2.99 -3.86
CA GLY A 50 -14.84 -2.15 -4.78
C GLY A 50 -13.37 -2.57 -4.96
N TYR A 51 -12.71 -2.01 -5.98
CA TYR A 51 -11.31 -2.31 -6.33
C TYR A 51 -10.33 -1.16 -6.08
N ALA A 52 -10.83 0.03 -5.69
CA ALA A 52 -10.02 1.22 -5.49
C ALA A 52 -10.44 1.95 -4.22
N GLY A 53 -9.44 2.37 -3.46
CA GLY A 53 -9.63 3.11 -2.23
C GLY A 53 -9.98 4.53 -2.55
N LYS A 54 -11.17 4.95 -2.16
CA LYS A 54 -11.51 6.38 -2.21
C LYS A 54 -10.60 7.21 -1.29
N ASP A 55 -9.97 6.55 -0.32
CA ASP A 55 -9.21 7.17 0.78
C ASP A 55 -7.75 6.67 0.85
N ILE A 56 -7.18 6.14 -0.23
CA ILE A 56 -5.80 5.60 -0.20
C ILE A 56 -4.74 6.70 0.02
N ASP A 57 -5.04 7.91 -0.45
CA ASP A 57 -4.24 9.12 -0.25
C ASP A 57 -4.78 10.00 0.89
N ALA A 58 -5.76 9.50 1.66
CA ALA A 58 -6.25 10.26 2.81
C ALA A 58 -5.17 10.21 3.90
N PRO A 59 -4.79 11.37 4.49
CA PRO A 59 -3.88 11.37 5.62
C PRO A 59 -4.45 10.50 6.74
N PRO A 60 -3.61 9.73 7.44
CA PRO A 60 -4.07 8.91 8.55
C PRO A 60 -4.73 9.82 9.59
N ASP A 61 -5.91 9.42 10.05
CA ASP A 61 -6.59 10.08 11.15
C ASP A 61 -5.84 9.74 12.44
N LEU A 62 -4.85 10.57 12.78
CA LEU A 62 -4.05 10.47 14.00
C LEU A 62 -4.56 11.54 14.97
N ASP A 63 -5.45 11.16 15.88
CA ASP A 63 -5.78 12.02 17.02
C ASP A 63 -4.66 11.90 18.05
N VAL A 64 -4.05 13.03 18.40
CA VAL A 64 -2.95 13.10 19.38
C VAL A 64 -3.34 12.56 20.75
N LYS A 65 -4.64 12.44 21.04
CA LYS A 65 -5.19 11.86 22.26
C LYS A 65 -5.08 10.34 22.36
N ASP A 66 -4.83 9.64 21.25
CA ASP A 66 -4.70 8.18 21.25
C ASP A 66 -3.36 7.72 21.88
N PHE A 67 -2.44 8.65 22.15
CA PHE A 67 -1.11 8.41 22.71
C PHE A 67 -0.90 8.97 24.12
N GLU A 68 -1.95 9.51 24.76
CA GLU A 68 -1.98 9.91 26.18
C GLU A 68 -2.63 8.83 27.05
#